data_AF-A0A5E4T912-F1
#
_entry.id   AF-A0A5E4T912-F1
#
_cell.length_a   1.000
_cell.length_b   1.000
_cell.length_c   1.000
_cell.angle_alpha   90.00
_cell.angle_beta   90.00
_cell.angle_gamma   90.00
#
_symmetry.space_group_name_H-M   'P 1'
#
loop_
_entity.id
_entity.type
_entity.pdbx_description
1 polymer ?
#
loop_
_entity_poly.entity_id
_entity_poly.type
_entity_poly.pdbx_seq_one_letter_code
_entity_poly.pdbx_strand_id
1 'polypeptide(L)'
;MKHDHPHGAAPQNGQTSQAHAATQLHASDRIPDGAGVTGGLGESTPPALVNGLTGPRVEHVDEAIRSRRSIRAFLPTPVPQQTVADMLSVASRAPSGSNIQPWQTYVLTGKSLTALTTRLLDTFNDPAQRVMHEEEYAYYPREWTEPYQARRRKVGWDLYGLLGIGREDKERMHGQHGRNFRFFDAPVGLIFTIDRHLEQGSWLDYGMFLQSIMVAARARGLDTCAQAAFAMYPRVIAEVLRLPESRMVVCGMALGYADPAAAENQLVTERAPLDDWAHFLN
;
A
#
# COMPACT_ATOMS: atom_id res chain seq x y z
N MET A 1 32.43 -61.90 -4.98
CA MET A 1 33.73 -61.20 -4.85
C MET A 1 33.62 -59.93 -5.69
N LYS A 2 33.26 -58.79 -5.11
CA LYS A 2 34.07 -57.82 -4.32
C LYS A 2 35.21 -57.16 -5.13
N HIS A 3 35.01 -55.88 -5.45
CA HIS A 3 35.85 -54.70 -5.14
C HIS A 3 35.25 -53.49 -5.89
N ASP A 4 34.53 -52.56 -5.26
CA ASP A 4 34.95 -51.42 -4.40
C ASP A 4 35.75 -50.30 -5.11
N HIS A 5 35.01 -49.21 -5.43
CA HIS A 5 35.26 -47.75 -5.19
C HIS A 5 36.53 -47.04 -5.73
N PRO A 6 36.52 -45.69 -6.00
CA PRO A 6 35.91 -44.68 -5.12
C PRO A 6 35.29 -43.40 -5.74
N HIS A 7 34.76 -42.61 -4.78
CA HIS A 7 34.21 -41.26 -4.74
C HIS A 7 34.83 -40.14 -5.59
N GLY A 8 33.98 -39.15 -5.91
CA GLY A 8 34.33 -37.72 -6.09
C GLY A 8 33.30 -37.02 -6.99
N ALA A 9 32.80 -35.80 -6.77
CA ALA A 9 32.78 -34.85 -5.68
C ALA A 9 31.64 -33.88 -6.01
N ALA A 10 30.84 -33.48 -5.01
CA ALA A 10 29.87 -32.40 -5.16
C ALA A 10 30.61 -31.06 -5.22
N PRO A 11 30.18 -30.08 -6.04
CA PRO A 11 30.64 -28.73 -5.86
C PRO A 11 29.86 -28.10 -4.69
N GLN A 12 30.54 -28.04 -3.55
CA GLN A 12 30.30 -27.01 -2.55
C GLN A 12 30.60 -25.64 -3.19
N ASN A 13 29.63 -24.74 -3.18
CA ASN A 13 29.90 -23.30 -3.23
C ASN A 13 29.07 -22.65 -2.12
N GLY A 14 29.61 -22.75 -0.91
CA GLY A 14 29.32 -21.79 0.14
C GLY A 14 30.25 -20.60 -0.03
N GLN A 15 29.72 -19.47 -0.49
CA GLN A 15 30.22 -18.14 -0.13
C GLN A 15 29.00 -17.24 0.10
N THR A 16 28.57 -17.23 1.36
CA THR A 16 28.11 -16.07 2.12
C THR A 16 27.89 -14.79 1.34
N SER A 17 26.65 -14.55 0.91
CA SER A 17 26.16 -13.20 0.64
C SER A 17 25.56 -12.63 1.92
N GLN A 18 26.42 -12.05 2.77
CA GLN A 18 25.98 -11.08 3.77
C GLN A 18 25.46 -9.84 3.04
N ALA A 19 24.18 -9.51 3.21
CA ALA A 19 23.63 -8.14 3.30
C ALA A 19 22.11 -8.14 3.12
N HIS A 20 21.34 -8.52 4.13
CA HIS A 20 19.90 -8.25 4.15
C HIS A 20 19.41 -7.91 5.56
N ALA A 21 19.41 -6.60 5.85
CA ALA A 21 18.57 -5.98 6.88
C ALA A 21 18.53 -4.47 6.61
N ALA A 22 17.31 -3.95 6.43
CA ALA A 22 16.95 -2.52 6.39
C ALA A 22 17.76 -1.64 5.42
N THR A 23 17.20 -1.33 4.25
CA THR A 23 17.66 -0.19 3.44
C THR A 23 17.30 1.10 4.19
N GLN A 24 18.16 1.47 5.13
CA GLN A 24 18.32 2.82 5.64
C GLN A 24 18.57 3.74 4.45
N LEU A 25 17.93 4.91 4.47
CA LEU A 25 18.22 6.01 3.55
C LEU A 25 19.65 6.51 3.80
N HIS A 26 20.64 5.88 3.18
CA HIS A 26 21.95 6.47 2.98
C HIS A 26 22.04 6.98 1.55
N ALA A 27 22.03 8.30 1.39
CA ALA A 27 22.46 8.98 0.19
C ALA A 27 23.36 10.13 0.62
N SER A 28 24.67 9.88 0.56
CA SER A 28 25.70 10.91 0.53
C SER A 28 25.64 11.57 -0.83
N ASP A 29 25.14 12.80 -0.89
CA ASP A 29 25.67 13.85 -1.76
C ASP A 29 25.09 15.21 -1.37
N ARG A 30 25.93 16.24 -1.53
CA ARG A 30 25.84 17.56 -0.91
C ARG A 30 24.54 18.31 -1.26
N ILE A 31 24.04 19.06 -0.28
CA ILE A 31 23.06 20.12 -0.46
C ILE A 31 23.74 21.26 -1.24
N PRO A 32 23.21 21.74 -2.37
CA PRO A 32 23.64 23.02 -2.92
C PRO A 32 23.08 24.13 -2.03
N ASP A 33 23.97 24.97 -1.48
CA ASP A 33 23.60 26.22 -0.83
C ASP A 33 22.88 27.15 -1.83
N GLY A 34 21.92 27.88 -1.29
CA GLY A 34 20.90 28.61 -2.03
C GLY A 34 21.39 29.51 -3.17
N ALA A 35 20.65 29.45 -4.26
CA ALA A 35 20.50 30.55 -5.20
C ALA A 35 18.98 30.76 -5.40
N GLY A 36 18.52 31.98 -5.13
CA GLY A 36 17.12 32.35 -5.24
C GLY A 36 16.58 32.14 -6.65
N VAL A 37 15.42 31.50 -6.73
CA VAL A 37 14.58 31.50 -7.93
C VAL A 37 13.17 31.85 -7.47
N THR A 38 12.82 33.12 -7.64
CA THR A 38 11.42 33.56 -7.70
C THR A 38 10.84 33.03 -9.00
N GLY A 39 10.16 31.88 -8.94
CA GLY A 39 9.41 31.29 -10.04
C GLY A 39 8.08 30.79 -9.50
N GLY A 40 6.98 31.31 -10.04
CA GLY A 40 5.63 31.14 -9.50
C GLY A 40 5.24 29.69 -9.26
N LEU A 41 4.62 29.46 -8.11
CA LEU A 41 3.85 28.25 -7.81
C LEU A 41 2.69 28.19 -8.80
N GLY A 42 2.90 27.49 -9.91
CA GLY A 42 1.82 27.12 -10.81
C GLY A 42 0.97 26.06 -10.12
N GLU A 43 -0.11 26.47 -9.48
CA GLU A 43 -1.25 25.58 -9.25
C GLU A 43 -1.64 25.02 -10.61
N SER A 44 -1.43 23.72 -10.81
CA SER A 44 -1.96 23.03 -11.99
C SER A 44 -3.47 23.01 -11.87
N THR A 45 -4.11 24.07 -12.36
CA THR A 45 -5.56 24.14 -12.50
C THR A 45 -5.96 22.97 -13.41
N PRO A 46 -6.85 22.05 -12.97
CA PRO A 46 -7.28 20.96 -13.83
C PRO A 46 -7.90 21.57 -15.10
N PRO A 47 -7.60 21.03 -16.30
CA PRO A 47 -8.17 21.54 -17.53
C PRO A 47 -9.69 21.53 -17.43
N ALA A 48 -10.31 22.65 -17.81
CA ALA A 48 -11.76 22.77 -17.86
C ALA A 48 -12.31 21.62 -18.74
N LEU A 49 -13.29 20.89 -18.21
CA LEU A 49 -13.94 19.79 -18.94
C LEU A 49 -14.56 20.36 -20.23
N VAL A 50 -13.92 20.07 -21.36
CA VAL A 50 -14.45 20.43 -22.67
C VAL A 50 -15.55 19.42 -23.03
N ASN A 51 -16.72 19.94 -23.39
CA ASN A 51 -17.97 19.26 -23.78
C ASN A 51 -18.95 18.96 -22.64
N GLY A 52 -19.72 19.98 -22.22
CA GLY A 52 -21.18 19.91 -21.95
C GLY A 52 -21.75 18.87 -20.96
N LEU A 53 -20.92 18.03 -20.34
CA LEU A 53 -21.32 17.02 -19.36
C LEU A 53 -21.10 17.58 -17.95
N THR A 54 -21.73 18.70 -17.64
CA THR A 54 -21.71 19.34 -16.32
C THR A 54 -22.91 18.92 -15.48
N GLY A 55 -23.14 17.61 -15.39
CA GLY A 55 -24.27 17.06 -14.63
C GLY A 55 -23.84 16.56 -13.24
N PRO A 56 -24.75 16.47 -12.25
CA PRO A 56 -24.44 15.99 -10.91
C PRO A 56 -23.73 14.63 -10.88
N ARG A 57 -23.98 13.77 -11.88
CA ARG A 57 -23.28 12.47 -12.00
C ARG A 57 -21.79 12.62 -12.25
N VAL A 58 -21.38 13.54 -13.13
CA VAL A 58 -19.96 13.78 -13.41
C VAL A 58 -19.29 14.37 -12.18
N GLU A 59 -19.94 15.36 -11.56
CA GLU A 59 -19.43 16.01 -10.34
C GLU A 59 -19.22 15.02 -9.20
N HIS A 60 -20.21 14.17 -8.89
CA HIS A 60 -20.07 13.20 -7.79
C HIS A 60 -18.97 12.15 -8.06
N VAL A 61 -18.83 11.68 -9.29
CA VAL A 61 -17.78 10.69 -9.63
C VAL A 61 -16.40 11.33 -9.56
N ASP A 62 -16.24 12.52 -10.15
CA ASP A 62 -14.99 13.27 -10.11
C ASP A 62 -14.60 13.63 -8.67
N GLU A 63 -15.56 14.07 -7.85
CA GLU A 63 -15.34 14.39 -6.45
C GLU A 63 -14.91 13.15 -5.66
N ALA A 64 -15.55 12.01 -5.85
CA ALA A 64 -15.17 10.77 -5.17
C ALA A 64 -13.72 10.35 -5.55
N ILE A 65 -13.34 10.51 -6.82
CA ILE A 65 -11.97 10.19 -7.27
C ILE A 65 -10.95 11.20 -6.72
N ARG A 66 -11.24 12.49 -6.80
CA ARG A 66 -10.32 13.58 -6.42
C ARG A 66 -10.17 13.74 -4.90
N SER A 67 -11.26 13.57 -4.14
CA SER A 67 -11.25 13.70 -2.68
C SER A 67 -10.62 12.49 -1.98
N ARG A 68 -10.59 11.32 -2.63
CA ARG A 68 -9.98 10.12 -2.08
C ARG A 68 -8.48 10.34 -1.88
N ARG A 69 -8.03 10.19 -0.63
CA ARG A 69 -6.63 10.26 -0.20
C ARG A 69 -6.28 9.04 0.64
N SER A 70 -4.98 8.81 0.85
CA SER A 70 -4.50 7.78 1.79
C SER A 70 -4.55 8.33 3.21
N ILE A 71 -5.60 7.99 3.95
CA ILE A 71 -5.82 8.45 5.33
C ILE A 71 -5.07 7.57 6.31
N ARG A 72 -4.30 8.18 7.22
CA ARG A 72 -3.36 7.49 8.11
C ARG A 72 -3.61 7.75 9.59
N ALA A 73 -4.77 8.29 9.90
CA ALA A 73 -5.35 8.34 11.24
C ALA A 73 -6.88 8.35 11.11
N PHE A 74 -7.54 7.53 11.90
CA PHE A 74 -8.97 7.32 11.83
C PHE A 74 -9.62 7.57 13.20
N LEU A 75 -10.86 8.04 13.19
CA LEU A 75 -11.68 8.11 14.39
C LEU A 75 -12.06 6.68 14.85
N PRO A 76 -12.27 6.46 16.15
CA PRO A 76 -12.70 5.16 16.68
C PRO A 76 -14.17 4.84 16.35
N THR A 77 -14.86 5.75 15.64
CA THR A 77 -16.26 5.62 15.24
C THR A 77 -16.48 4.33 14.44
N PRO A 78 -17.31 3.38 14.93
CA PRO A 78 -17.57 2.14 14.24
C PRO A 78 -18.21 2.36 12.86
N VAL A 79 -17.87 1.52 11.89
CA VAL A 79 -18.55 1.46 10.59
C VAL A 79 -19.58 0.32 10.63
N PRO A 80 -20.87 0.57 10.33
CA PRO A 80 -21.87 -0.49 10.29
C PRO A 80 -21.49 -1.58 9.28
N GLN A 81 -21.68 -2.84 9.65
CA GLN A 81 -21.36 -3.98 8.79
C GLN A 81 -22.09 -3.89 7.44
N GLN A 82 -23.36 -3.46 7.45
CA GLN A 82 -24.15 -3.30 6.23
C GLN A 82 -23.51 -2.27 5.29
N THR A 83 -23.00 -1.15 5.81
CA THR A 83 -22.31 -0.14 5.01
C THR A 83 -21.07 -0.70 4.32
N VAL A 84 -20.29 -1.55 5.01
CA VAL A 84 -19.12 -2.23 4.42
C VAL A 84 -19.57 -3.23 3.36
N ALA A 85 -20.61 -4.02 3.63
CA ALA A 85 -21.16 -4.99 2.67
C ALA A 85 -21.67 -4.31 1.39
N ASP A 86 -22.44 -3.23 1.53
CA ASP A 86 -22.95 -2.45 0.40
C ASP A 86 -21.81 -1.82 -0.43
N MET A 87 -20.76 -1.33 0.25
CA MET A 87 -19.58 -0.79 -0.41
C MET A 87 -18.86 -1.87 -1.24
N LEU A 88 -18.63 -3.04 -0.65
CA LEU A 88 -17.98 -4.16 -1.35
C LEU A 88 -18.86 -4.71 -2.49
N SER A 89 -20.18 -4.72 -2.32
CA SER A 89 -21.12 -5.12 -3.38
C SER A 89 -21.11 -4.15 -4.56
N VAL A 90 -20.95 -2.84 -4.33
CA VAL A 90 -20.73 -1.89 -5.42
C VAL A 90 -19.37 -2.13 -6.07
N ALA A 91 -18.31 -2.31 -5.27
CA ALA A 91 -16.95 -2.51 -5.77
C ALA A 91 -16.78 -3.80 -6.58
N SER A 92 -17.56 -4.84 -6.32
CA SER A 92 -17.52 -6.10 -7.08
C SER A 92 -17.95 -5.97 -8.54
N ARG A 93 -18.48 -4.80 -8.93
CA ARG A 93 -18.73 -4.46 -10.34
C ARG A 93 -17.47 -4.01 -11.09
N ALA A 94 -16.30 -3.98 -10.44
CA ALA A 94 -15.03 -3.85 -11.13
C ALA A 94 -14.90 -4.89 -12.26
N PRO A 95 -14.36 -4.51 -13.43
CA PRO A 95 -14.11 -5.49 -14.48
C PRO A 95 -12.98 -6.44 -14.07
N SER A 96 -12.95 -7.61 -14.71
CA SER A 96 -11.83 -8.55 -14.65
C SER A 96 -11.68 -9.27 -15.97
N GLY A 97 -10.46 -9.73 -16.29
CA GLY A 97 -10.21 -10.54 -17.48
C GLY A 97 -11.17 -11.73 -17.54
N SER A 98 -11.94 -11.85 -18.63
CA SER A 98 -12.98 -12.89 -18.78
C SER A 98 -13.99 -12.98 -17.61
N ASN A 99 -14.16 -11.90 -16.86
CA ASN A 99 -15.02 -11.80 -15.68
C ASN A 99 -14.72 -12.83 -14.57
N ILE A 100 -13.46 -13.25 -14.42
CA ILE A 100 -13.08 -14.28 -13.43
C ILE A 100 -13.18 -13.82 -11.98
N GLN A 101 -13.24 -12.51 -11.72
CA GLN A 101 -13.47 -11.91 -10.39
C GLN A 101 -12.54 -12.51 -9.32
N PRO A 102 -11.21 -12.36 -9.45
CA PRO A 102 -10.24 -13.17 -8.72
C PRO A 102 -10.13 -12.84 -7.22
N TRP A 103 -10.85 -11.80 -6.78
CA TRP A 103 -10.70 -11.22 -5.46
C TRP A 103 -11.36 -12.04 -4.35
N GLN A 104 -10.67 -12.08 -3.21
CA GLN A 104 -11.17 -12.58 -1.93
C GLN A 104 -10.80 -11.56 -0.86
N THR A 105 -11.80 -11.13 -0.08
CA THR A 105 -11.63 -10.05 0.91
C THR A 105 -12.02 -10.56 2.29
N TYR A 106 -11.10 -10.41 3.24
CA TYR A 106 -11.32 -10.72 4.65
C TYR A 106 -11.57 -9.40 5.38
N VAL A 107 -12.78 -9.22 5.90
CA VAL A 107 -13.20 -8.02 6.64
C VAL A 107 -13.01 -8.26 8.13
N LEU A 108 -12.20 -7.44 8.77
CA LEU A 108 -11.79 -7.58 10.16
C LEU A 108 -12.32 -6.42 10.99
N THR A 109 -13.00 -6.73 12.09
CA THR A 109 -13.50 -5.78 13.08
C THR A 109 -13.39 -6.39 14.48
N GLY A 110 -13.40 -5.55 15.52
CA GLY A 110 -13.39 -6.02 16.91
C GLY A 110 -12.29 -7.06 17.19
N LYS A 111 -12.69 -8.25 17.66
CA LYS A 111 -11.75 -9.31 18.07
C LYS A 111 -10.83 -9.80 16.95
N SER A 112 -11.32 -9.94 15.72
CA SER A 112 -10.49 -10.45 14.62
C SER A 112 -9.45 -9.42 14.18
N LEU A 113 -9.82 -8.14 14.18
CA LEU A 113 -8.90 -7.03 13.95
C LEU A 113 -7.84 -6.95 15.05
N THR A 114 -8.24 -7.00 16.33
CA THR A 114 -7.29 -7.01 17.46
C THR A 114 -6.33 -8.20 17.36
N ALA A 115 -6.83 -9.41 17.11
CA ALA A 115 -5.97 -10.60 17.01
C ALA A 115 -4.90 -10.46 15.92
N LEU A 116 -5.28 -10.00 14.71
CA LEU A 116 -4.33 -9.82 13.63
C LEU A 116 -3.32 -8.70 13.92
N THR A 117 -3.80 -7.55 14.39
CA THR A 117 -2.95 -6.38 14.64
C THR A 117 -1.94 -6.63 15.77
N THR A 118 -2.35 -7.29 16.86
CA THR A 118 -1.44 -7.72 17.93
C THR A 118 -0.34 -8.61 17.37
N ARG A 119 -0.69 -9.69 16.66
CA ARG A 119 0.30 -10.64 16.14
C ARG A 119 1.28 -10.01 15.15
N LEU A 120 0.80 -9.13 14.27
CA LEU A 120 1.65 -8.40 13.33
C LEU A 120 2.58 -7.42 14.03
N LEU A 121 2.10 -6.69 15.03
CA LEU A 121 2.94 -5.75 15.79
C LEU A 121 3.99 -6.47 16.62
N ASP A 122 3.65 -7.59 17.27
CA ASP A 122 4.60 -8.42 18.00
C ASP A 122 5.72 -8.90 17.07
N THR A 123 5.35 -9.39 15.89
CA THR A 123 6.30 -9.82 14.85
C THR A 123 7.15 -8.65 14.34
N PHE A 124 6.55 -7.49 14.08
CA PHE A 124 7.24 -6.31 13.56
C PHE A 124 8.20 -5.70 14.59
N ASN A 125 7.86 -5.73 15.87
CA ASN A 125 8.68 -5.15 16.93
C ASN A 125 9.79 -6.09 17.41
N ASP A 126 9.74 -7.38 17.04
CA ASP A 126 10.81 -8.34 17.30
C ASP A 126 11.72 -8.49 16.06
N PRO A 127 12.97 -7.98 16.08
CA PRO A 127 13.92 -8.13 14.97
C PRO A 127 14.19 -9.59 14.58
N ALA A 128 14.21 -10.52 15.55
CA ALA A 128 14.46 -11.93 15.30
C ALA A 128 13.30 -12.60 14.56
N GLN A 129 12.07 -12.15 14.80
CA GLN A 129 10.90 -12.62 14.05
C GLN A 129 10.85 -11.96 12.66
N ARG A 130 11.09 -10.65 12.56
CA ARG A 130 11.02 -9.92 11.28
C ARG A 130 11.85 -10.56 10.17
N VAL A 131 13.08 -10.99 10.47
CA VAL A 131 13.98 -11.59 9.47
C VAL A 131 13.51 -12.94 8.95
N MET A 132 12.52 -13.57 9.59
CA MET A 132 11.93 -14.85 9.18
C MET A 132 10.80 -14.68 8.15
N HIS A 133 10.47 -13.43 7.80
CA HIS A 133 9.38 -13.09 6.90
C HIS A 133 9.87 -12.32 5.68
N GLU A 134 9.34 -12.68 4.53
CA GLU A 134 9.58 -12.04 3.24
C GLU A 134 8.26 -11.94 2.47
N GLU A 135 8.21 -11.00 1.53
CA GLU A 135 7.11 -10.89 0.57
C GLU A 135 7.13 -12.07 -0.41
N GLU A 136 5.95 -12.51 -0.84
CA GLU A 136 5.83 -13.62 -1.80
C GLU A 136 5.97 -13.15 -3.26
N TYR A 137 5.95 -11.83 -3.47
CA TYR A 137 6.05 -11.20 -4.76
C TYR A 137 6.69 -9.82 -4.60
N ALA A 138 7.43 -9.36 -5.61
CA ALA A 138 8.08 -8.06 -5.57
C ALA A 138 7.07 -6.95 -5.89
N TYR A 139 6.57 -6.24 -4.87
CA TYR A 139 5.68 -5.09 -5.10
C TYR A 139 6.44 -3.88 -5.67
N TYR A 140 7.65 -3.65 -5.16
CA TYR A 140 8.52 -2.58 -5.61
C TYR A 140 9.71 -3.11 -6.41
N PRO A 141 10.29 -2.30 -7.31
CA PRO A 141 11.51 -2.70 -7.99
C PRO A 141 12.67 -2.82 -6.98
N ARG A 142 13.61 -3.73 -7.27
CA ARG A 142 14.83 -3.89 -6.47
C ARG A 142 15.81 -2.75 -6.66
N GLU A 143 15.80 -2.16 -7.86
CA GLU A 143 16.60 -0.99 -8.20
C GLU A 143 15.67 0.17 -8.57
N TRP A 144 15.92 1.34 -7.99
CA TRP A 144 15.11 2.53 -8.21
C TRP A 144 15.78 3.46 -9.20
N THR A 145 15.03 3.89 -10.21
CA THR A 145 15.44 4.88 -11.20
C THR A 145 14.55 6.11 -11.14
N GLU A 146 15.02 7.22 -11.73
CA GLU A 146 14.17 8.40 -11.93
C GLU A 146 13.16 8.17 -13.07
N PRO A 147 11.94 8.75 -12.99
CA PRO A 147 11.45 9.70 -11.99
C PRO A 147 10.85 9.05 -10.73
N TYR A 148 10.87 7.72 -10.62
CA TYR A 148 10.15 6.98 -9.57
C TYR A 148 10.80 7.16 -8.20
N GLN A 149 12.12 7.21 -8.14
CA GLN A 149 12.86 7.43 -6.89
C GLN A 149 12.53 8.81 -6.28
N ALA A 150 12.51 9.89 -7.08
CA ALA A 150 12.11 11.20 -6.61
C ALA A 150 10.67 11.22 -6.09
N ARG A 151 9.71 10.66 -6.83
CA ARG A 151 8.29 10.57 -6.42
C ARG A 151 8.13 9.86 -5.07
N ARG A 152 8.81 8.73 -4.88
CA ARG A 152 8.81 7.96 -3.62
C ARG A 152 9.43 8.76 -2.46
N ARG A 153 10.57 9.42 -2.70
CA ARG A 153 11.24 10.23 -1.67
C ARG A 153 10.34 11.38 -1.22
N LYS A 154 9.76 12.10 -2.17
CA LYS A 154 8.92 13.28 -1.88
C LYS A 154 7.74 12.96 -0.96
N VAL A 155 6.93 11.95 -1.30
CA VAL A 155 5.79 11.58 -0.44
C VAL A 155 6.22 11.14 0.96
N GLY A 156 7.38 10.47 1.08
CA GLY A 156 7.94 10.09 2.37
C GLY A 156 8.38 11.30 3.19
N TRP A 157 9.09 12.24 2.59
CA TRP A 157 9.55 13.45 3.26
C TRP A 157 8.41 14.38 3.66
N ASP A 158 7.42 14.58 2.80
CA ASP A 158 6.26 15.41 3.10
C ASP A 158 5.48 14.83 4.29
N LEU A 159 5.28 13.50 4.33
CA LEU A 159 4.64 12.83 5.46
C LEU A 159 5.43 12.98 6.76
N TYR A 160 6.75 12.75 6.73
CA TYR A 160 7.59 12.90 7.91
C TYR A 160 7.71 14.35 8.37
N GLY A 161 7.71 15.31 7.44
CA GLY A 161 7.66 16.73 7.75
C GLY A 161 6.41 17.10 8.56
N LEU A 162 5.22 16.64 8.14
CA LEU A 162 3.97 16.85 8.87
C LEU A 162 3.99 16.25 10.28
N LEU A 163 4.67 15.12 10.46
CA LEU A 163 4.81 14.44 11.74
C LEU A 163 5.99 14.97 12.58
N GLY A 164 6.78 15.90 12.06
CA GLY A 164 8.01 16.39 12.68
C GLY A 164 9.03 15.28 12.92
N ILE A 165 9.08 14.25 12.08
CA ILE A 165 10.02 13.12 12.18
C ILE A 165 11.28 13.45 11.37
N GLY A 166 12.42 13.54 12.07
CA GLY A 166 13.72 13.76 11.44
C GLY A 166 14.30 12.51 10.78
N ARG A 167 15.34 12.68 9.94
CA ARG A 167 16.05 11.55 9.30
C ARG A 167 16.71 10.60 10.29
N GLU A 168 17.18 11.12 11.41
CA GLU A 168 17.88 10.37 12.44
C GLU A 168 16.94 9.77 13.50
N ASP A 169 15.64 10.09 13.46
CA ASP A 169 14.62 9.62 14.41
C ASP A 169 14.19 8.17 14.11
N LYS A 170 15.14 7.23 14.14
CA LYS A 170 14.91 5.82 13.76
C LYS A 170 13.78 5.17 14.56
N GLU A 171 13.65 5.49 15.83
CA GLU A 171 12.58 4.99 16.69
C GLU A 171 11.20 5.48 16.23
N ARG A 172 11.04 6.78 15.99
CA ARG A 172 9.77 7.35 15.53
C ARG A 172 9.43 6.91 14.11
N MET A 173 10.44 6.75 13.24
CA MET A 173 10.28 6.16 11.91
C MET A 173 9.76 4.72 12.00
N HIS A 174 10.35 3.90 12.88
CA HIS A 174 9.91 2.52 13.14
C HIS A 174 8.47 2.50 13.68
N GLY A 175 8.17 3.35 14.67
CA GLY A 175 6.82 3.50 15.22
C GLY A 175 5.80 3.91 14.16
N GLN A 176 6.12 4.91 13.33
CA GLN A 176 5.25 5.37 12.25
C GLN A 176 5.05 4.30 11.18
N HIS A 177 6.08 3.53 10.83
CA HIS A 177 5.92 2.39 9.93
C HIS A 177 5.03 1.30 10.54
N GLY A 178 5.23 1.02 11.82
CA GLY A 178 4.44 0.05 12.59
C GLY A 178 2.95 0.39 12.63
N ARG A 179 2.57 1.66 12.45
CA ARG A 179 1.15 2.05 12.35
C ARG A 179 0.41 1.40 11.18
N ASN A 180 1.13 0.93 10.15
CA ASN A 180 0.51 0.12 9.11
C ASN A 180 -0.16 -1.14 9.69
N PHE A 181 0.52 -1.83 10.62
CA PHE A 181 0.08 -3.12 11.15
C PHE A 181 -1.03 -3.04 12.20
N ARG A 182 -1.46 -1.82 12.53
CA ARG A 182 -2.71 -1.54 13.26
C ARG A 182 -3.77 -0.87 12.38
N PHE A 183 -3.61 -0.94 11.06
CA PHE A 183 -4.48 -0.26 10.08
C PHE A 183 -4.65 1.24 10.37
N PHE A 184 -3.59 1.91 10.85
CA PHE A 184 -3.65 3.31 11.26
C PHE A 184 -4.77 3.64 12.26
N ASP A 185 -5.09 2.67 13.12
CA ASP A 185 -6.12 2.76 14.15
C ASP A 185 -7.56 2.78 13.59
N ALA A 186 -7.73 2.39 12.32
CA ALA A 186 -9.04 2.25 11.69
C ALA A 186 -9.91 1.16 12.36
N PRO A 187 -11.24 1.36 12.45
CA PRO A 187 -12.16 0.38 13.05
C PRO A 187 -12.39 -0.85 12.16
N VAL A 188 -12.04 -0.79 10.87
CA VAL A 188 -12.14 -1.89 9.92
C VAL A 188 -10.81 -2.09 9.21
N GLY A 189 -10.31 -3.32 9.23
CA GLY A 189 -9.18 -3.77 8.41
C GLY A 189 -9.66 -4.71 7.31
N LEU A 190 -9.21 -4.48 6.08
CA LEU A 190 -9.44 -5.37 4.95
C LEU A 190 -8.13 -6.06 4.58
N ILE A 191 -8.14 -7.39 4.43
CA ILE A 191 -7.04 -8.17 3.87
C ILE A 191 -7.50 -8.80 2.57
N PHE A 192 -6.71 -8.64 1.51
CA PHE A 192 -7.02 -9.13 0.18
C PHE A 192 -6.12 -10.31 -0.17
N THR A 193 -6.71 -11.37 -0.71
CA THR A 193 -5.97 -12.56 -1.12
C THR A 193 -6.34 -13.00 -2.53
N ILE A 194 -5.38 -13.56 -3.24
CA ILE A 194 -5.56 -14.09 -4.59
C ILE A 194 -5.22 -15.58 -4.59
N ASP A 195 -5.78 -16.33 -5.53
CA ASP A 195 -5.28 -17.68 -5.79
C ASP A 195 -3.87 -17.61 -6.38
N ARG A 196 -2.95 -18.40 -5.84
CA ARG A 196 -1.54 -18.45 -6.26
C ARG A 196 -1.33 -18.85 -7.70
N HIS A 197 -2.29 -19.58 -8.29
CA HIS A 197 -2.21 -20.01 -9.68
C HIS A 197 -2.51 -18.88 -10.67
N LEU A 198 -3.05 -17.74 -10.18
CA LEU A 198 -3.34 -16.61 -11.05
C LEU A 198 -2.08 -15.78 -11.32
N GLU A 199 -1.99 -15.33 -12.56
CA GLU A 199 -0.81 -14.65 -13.09
C GLU A 199 -0.97 -13.12 -13.09
N GLN A 200 0.02 -12.42 -13.65
CA GLN A 200 0.13 -10.96 -13.71
C GLN A 200 -1.16 -10.24 -14.19
N GLY A 201 -1.93 -10.84 -15.10
CA GLY A 201 -3.20 -10.25 -15.57
C GLY A 201 -4.18 -9.99 -14.42
N SER A 202 -4.27 -10.88 -13.46
CA SER A 202 -5.19 -10.75 -12.32
C SER A 202 -4.79 -9.67 -11.33
N TRP A 203 -3.56 -9.14 -11.42
CA TRP A 203 -3.13 -7.97 -10.64
C TRP A 203 -3.75 -6.68 -11.17
N LEU A 204 -4.00 -6.60 -12.49
CA LEU A 204 -4.75 -5.50 -13.10
C LEU A 204 -6.20 -5.51 -12.58
N ASP A 205 -6.84 -6.68 -12.61
CA ASP A 205 -8.19 -6.89 -12.07
C ASP A 205 -8.27 -6.46 -10.60
N TYR A 206 -7.27 -6.84 -9.81
CA TYR A 206 -7.18 -6.46 -8.41
C TYR A 206 -7.01 -4.95 -8.21
N GLY A 207 -6.17 -4.30 -9.01
CA GLY A 207 -6.02 -2.84 -8.97
C GLY A 207 -7.34 -2.13 -9.24
N MET A 208 -8.12 -2.60 -10.21
CA MET A 208 -9.46 -2.08 -10.54
C MET A 208 -10.44 -2.26 -9.36
N PHE A 209 -10.44 -3.44 -8.74
CA PHE A 209 -11.29 -3.74 -7.58
C PHE A 209 -10.94 -2.90 -6.34
N LEU A 210 -9.65 -2.81 -5.98
CA LEU A 210 -9.18 -2.00 -4.86
C LEU A 210 -9.53 -0.51 -5.04
N GLN A 211 -9.32 0.03 -6.24
CA GLN A 211 -9.72 1.40 -6.54
C GLN A 211 -11.24 1.59 -6.45
N SER A 212 -12.02 0.62 -6.91
CA SER A 212 -13.49 0.65 -6.81
C SER A 212 -13.96 0.70 -5.36
N ILE A 213 -13.32 -0.05 -4.45
CA ILE A 213 -13.57 0.05 -2.99
C ILE A 213 -13.29 1.46 -2.50
N MET A 214 -12.10 2.00 -2.79
CA MET A 214 -11.69 3.31 -2.26
C MET A 214 -12.61 4.45 -2.75
N VAL A 215 -13.08 4.41 -4.00
CA VAL A 215 -14.04 5.39 -4.55
C VAL A 215 -15.43 5.17 -3.95
N ALA A 216 -15.90 3.93 -3.84
CA ALA A 216 -17.20 3.61 -3.23
C ALA A 216 -17.27 3.98 -1.74
N ALA A 217 -16.14 3.97 -1.03
CA ALA A 217 -16.02 4.45 0.34
C ALA A 217 -16.33 5.95 0.44
N ARG A 218 -15.83 6.77 -0.49
CA ARG A 218 -16.05 8.23 -0.50
C ARG A 218 -17.53 8.58 -0.59
N ALA A 219 -18.29 7.87 -1.41
CA ALA A 219 -19.74 8.05 -1.54
C ALA A 219 -20.51 7.75 -0.24
N ARG A 220 -19.88 7.10 0.75
CA ARG A 220 -20.45 6.77 2.06
C ARG A 220 -19.85 7.60 3.20
N GLY A 221 -19.08 8.64 2.86
CA GLY A 221 -18.36 9.46 3.85
C GLY A 221 -17.21 8.72 4.55
N LEU A 222 -16.77 7.58 4.00
CA LEU A 222 -15.66 6.79 4.52
C LEU A 222 -14.36 7.12 3.78
N ASP A 223 -13.26 6.82 4.43
CA ASP A 223 -11.91 6.98 3.94
C ASP A 223 -11.13 5.68 4.04
N THR A 224 -10.05 5.60 3.27
CA THR A 224 -9.25 4.39 3.16
C THR A 224 -7.75 4.67 3.09
N CYS A 225 -6.95 3.65 3.36
CA CYS A 225 -5.56 3.62 2.94
C CYS A 225 -5.19 2.22 2.47
N ALA A 226 -4.83 2.07 1.19
CA ALA A 226 -4.26 0.83 0.67
C ALA A 226 -2.83 0.63 1.20
N GLN A 227 -2.49 -0.60 1.58
CA GLN A 227 -1.29 -0.91 2.34
C GLN A 227 -0.61 -2.18 1.84
N ALA A 228 0.45 -2.01 1.04
CA ALA A 228 1.33 -3.11 0.65
C ALA A 228 2.15 -3.66 1.83
N ALA A 229 2.24 -2.92 2.96
CA ALA A 229 3.01 -3.34 4.14
C ALA A 229 2.63 -4.73 4.66
N PHE A 230 1.36 -5.13 4.54
CA PHE A 230 0.88 -6.46 4.96
C PHE A 230 1.48 -7.61 4.14
N ALA A 231 1.88 -7.36 2.89
CA ALA A 231 2.51 -8.37 2.05
C ALA A 231 3.87 -8.86 2.58
N MET A 232 4.49 -8.12 3.52
CA MET A 232 5.72 -8.54 4.21
C MET A 232 5.51 -9.65 5.24
N TYR A 233 4.27 -9.89 5.70
CA TYR A 233 3.97 -10.86 6.75
C TYR A 233 2.91 -11.91 6.32
N PRO A 234 3.05 -12.54 5.14
CA PRO A 234 2.02 -13.40 4.59
C PRO A 234 1.76 -14.63 5.47
N ARG A 235 2.82 -15.20 6.07
CA ARG A 235 2.72 -16.36 6.98
C ARG A 235 1.93 -16.05 8.25
N VAL A 236 2.17 -14.88 8.85
CA VAL A 236 1.44 -14.44 10.05
C VAL A 236 -0.04 -14.27 9.73
N ILE A 237 -0.33 -13.60 8.60
CA ILE A 237 -1.71 -13.38 8.14
C ILE A 237 -2.39 -14.71 7.83
N ALA A 238 -1.69 -15.63 7.15
CA ALA A 238 -2.20 -16.96 6.83
C ALA A 238 -2.56 -17.77 8.07
N GLU A 239 -1.70 -17.74 9.10
CA GLU A 239 -1.96 -18.40 10.38
C GLU A 239 -3.20 -17.83 11.08
N VAL A 240 -3.25 -16.50 11.26
CA VAL A 240 -4.34 -15.84 12.01
C VAL A 240 -5.68 -15.97 11.29
N LEU A 241 -5.70 -15.79 9.96
CA LEU A 241 -6.92 -15.85 9.16
C LEU A 241 -7.25 -17.26 8.66
N ARG A 242 -6.39 -18.25 8.97
CA ARG A 242 -6.52 -19.64 8.51
C ARG A 242 -6.67 -19.74 7.00
N LEU A 243 -5.82 -19.01 6.27
CA LEU A 243 -5.83 -19.01 4.81
C LEU A 243 -5.39 -20.40 4.30
N PRO A 244 -6.06 -20.97 3.29
CA PRO A 244 -5.57 -22.19 2.66
C PRO A 244 -4.29 -21.91 1.89
N GLU A 245 -3.44 -22.93 1.72
CA GLU A 245 -2.14 -22.80 1.05
C GLU A 245 -2.24 -22.25 -0.37
N SER A 246 -3.36 -22.47 -1.06
CA SER A 246 -3.60 -21.93 -2.41
C SER A 246 -3.74 -20.40 -2.45
N ARG A 247 -3.83 -19.72 -1.30
CA ARG A 247 -4.00 -18.27 -1.22
C ARG A 247 -2.70 -17.55 -0.92
N MET A 248 -2.50 -16.44 -1.62
CA MET A 248 -1.44 -15.48 -1.39
C MET A 248 -2.04 -14.16 -0.94
N VAL A 249 -1.40 -13.50 0.03
CA VAL A 249 -1.79 -12.15 0.46
C VAL A 249 -1.37 -11.15 -0.60
N VAL A 250 -2.32 -10.37 -1.12
CA VAL A 250 -2.06 -9.28 -2.07
C VAL A 250 -1.71 -8.01 -1.29
N CYS A 251 -2.60 -7.50 -0.47
CA CYS A 251 -2.33 -6.33 0.36
C CYS A 251 -3.36 -6.22 1.48
N GLY A 252 -3.27 -5.17 2.29
CA GLY A 252 -4.36 -4.76 3.18
C GLY A 252 -4.90 -3.37 2.85
N MET A 253 -5.96 -2.98 3.52
CA MET A 253 -6.51 -1.63 3.48
C MET A 253 -7.19 -1.27 4.80
N ALA A 254 -6.84 -0.10 5.35
CA ALA A 254 -7.55 0.53 6.44
C ALA A 254 -8.85 1.16 5.92
N LEU A 255 -9.94 1.08 6.69
CA LEU A 255 -11.24 1.67 6.35
C LEU A 255 -11.91 2.26 7.61
N GLY A 256 -12.36 3.50 7.51
CA GLY A 256 -13.05 4.19 8.60
C GLY A 256 -13.36 5.64 8.28
N TYR A 257 -13.64 6.44 9.31
CA TYR A 257 -13.78 7.89 9.18
C TYR A 257 -12.43 8.56 9.46
N ALA A 258 -11.95 9.43 8.56
CA ALA A 258 -10.71 10.16 8.79
C ALA A 258 -10.78 11.00 10.07
N ASP A 259 -9.69 11.03 10.83
CA ASP A 259 -9.51 12.03 11.88
C ASP A 259 -9.06 13.36 11.27
N PRO A 260 -9.91 14.42 11.28
CA PRO A 260 -9.55 15.71 10.69
C PRO A 260 -8.48 16.46 11.49
N ALA A 261 -8.24 16.11 12.76
CA ALA A 261 -7.26 16.76 13.61
C ALA A 261 -5.83 16.22 13.41
N ALA A 262 -5.68 15.04 12.80
CA ALA A 262 -4.39 14.38 12.61
C ALA A 262 -3.54 15.07 11.53
N ALA A 263 -2.30 15.44 11.86
CA ALA A 263 -1.40 16.16 10.98
C ALA A 263 -1.09 15.39 9.68
N GLU A 264 -0.90 14.07 9.77
CA GLU A 264 -0.64 13.19 8.63
C GLU A 264 -1.77 13.12 7.60
N ASN A 265 -3.01 13.46 7.99
CA ASN A 265 -4.16 13.53 7.09
C ASN A 265 -4.22 14.85 6.30
N GLN A 266 -3.36 15.81 6.62
CA GLN A 266 -3.17 17.04 5.86
C GLN A 266 -2.26 16.84 4.64
N LEU A 267 -1.65 15.66 4.49
CA LEU A 267 -0.78 15.36 3.35
C LEU A 267 -1.54 15.49 2.02
N VAL A 268 -1.15 16.48 1.23
CA VAL A 268 -1.55 16.63 -0.16
C VAL A 268 -0.42 16.06 -1.02
N THR A 269 -0.74 15.08 -1.87
CA THR A 269 0.24 14.42 -2.73
C THR A 269 0.15 14.95 -4.15
N GLU A 270 1.30 15.24 -4.75
CA GLU A 270 1.38 15.64 -6.15
C GLU A 270 1.04 14.49 -7.12
N ARG A 271 0.70 14.86 -8.35
CA ARG A 271 0.57 13.95 -9.49
C ARG A 271 1.42 14.49 -10.63
N ALA A 272 1.99 13.58 -11.42
CA ALA A 272 2.73 13.99 -12.61
C ALA A 272 1.80 14.73 -13.59
N PRO A 273 2.26 15.82 -14.22
CA PRO A 273 1.54 16.48 -15.31
C PRO A 273 1.08 15.48 -16.38
N LEU A 274 -0.07 15.75 -17.01
CA LEU A 274 -0.66 14.86 -18.02
C LEU A 274 0.31 14.57 -19.17
N ASP A 275 1.00 15.60 -19.64
CA ASP A 275 1.91 15.53 -20.79
C ASP A 275 3.17 14.69 -20.52
N ASP A 276 3.47 14.36 -19.25
CA ASP A 276 4.58 13.47 -18.89
C ASP A 276 4.30 11.99 -19.25
N TRP A 277 3.04 11.60 -19.38
CA TRP A 277 2.66 10.17 -19.47
C TRP A 277 1.52 9.87 -20.45
N ALA A 278 0.75 10.87 -20.90
CA ALA A 278 -0.28 10.70 -21.90
C ALA A 278 0.21 11.22 -23.27
N HIS A 279 0.08 10.38 -24.29
CA HIS A 279 0.45 10.72 -25.67
C HIS A 279 -0.80 10.72 -26.55
N PHE A 280 -1.26 11.90 -26.93
CA PHE A 280 -2.40 12.05 -27.85
C PHE A 280 -1.89 11.94 -29.29
N LEU A 281 -2.27 10.86 -29.97
CA LEU A 281 -1.92 10.58 -31.36
C LEU A 281 -3.17 10.76 -32.22
N ASN A 282 -3.00 11.33 -33.41
CA ASN A 282 -4.06 11.50 -34.41
C ASN A 282 -3.93 10.46 -35.52
#